data_AF-A0A945AJB8-F1
#
_entry.id   AF-A0A945AJB8-F1
#
_cell.length_a   1.000
_cell.length_b   1.000
_cell.length_c   1.000
_cell.angle_alpha   90.00
_cell.angle_beta   90.00
_cell.angle_gamma   90.00
#
_symmetry.space_group_name_H-M   'P 1'
#
loop_
_entity.id
_entity.type
_entity.pdbx_description
1 polymer ?
#
loop_
_entity_poly.entity_id
_entity_poly.type
_entity_poly.pdbx_seq_one_letter_code
_entity_poly.pdbx_strand_id
1 'polypeptide(L)'
;MSFDDKLFDYTLKAAKEFEDGLASNPVVPTSEALDNIKLFDQPMPIAKTKAIDVIKMLNEIGSPATTLTRSGRFFGFVVGGTLPVSVASSWLTSTWDQNSSLTVLGYVNAKLEQVAQKWIVEMLELPTGTAVGFVTGATMAGFTSLCAARTRIYNNLGYDLKTGGLRNAPKIRFILSEDIHSTNIRALNYMGYGTDECEYVPVDEDGRIIV
;
A
#
# COMPACT_ATOMS: atom_id res chain seq x y z
N MET A 1 -12.70 -28.19 11.77
CA MET A 1 -12.24 -27.15 12.71
C MET A 1 -13.50 -26.51 13.29
N SER A 2 -13.69 -26.50 14.61
CA SER A 2 -14.79 -25.74 15.21
C SER A 2 -14.44 -24.25 15.12
N PHE A 3 -15.43 -23.41 14.85
CA PHE A 3 -15.26 -21.97 14.90
C PHE A 3 -14.91 -21.53 16.34
N ASP A 4 -13.98 -20.60 16.51
CA ASP A 4 -13.53 -20.13 17.82
C ASP A 4 -14.26 -18.83 18.19
N ASP A 5 -15.50 -18.96 18.67
CA ASP A 5 -16.36 -17.81 19.03
C ASP A 5 -15.65 -16.85 19.99
N LYS A 6 -14.95 -17.40 21.00
CA LYS A 6 -14.26 -16.59 22.01
C LYS A 6 -13.18 -15.70 21.42
N LEU A 7 -12.46 -16.21 20.42
CA LEU A 7 -11.42 -15.46 19.71
C LEU A 7 -12.01 -14.28 18.93
N PHE A 8 -13.06 -14.54 18.15
CA PHE A 8 -13.69 -13.51 17.33
C PHE A 8 -14.48 -12.49 18.16
N ASP A 9 -15.17 -12.92 19.21
CA ASP A 9 -15.88 -12.02 20.13
C ASP A 9 -14.93 -11.04 20.83
N TYR A 10 -13.79 -11.54 21.32
CA TYR A 10 -12.76 -10.68 21.91
C TYR A 10 -12.21 -9.68 20.89
N THR A 11 -11.89 -10.15 19.68
CA THR A 11 -11.36 -9.28 18.60
C THR A 11 -12.33 -8.18 18.23
N LEU A 12 -13.63 -8.50 18.10
CA LEU A 12 -14.68 -7.52 17.82
C LEU A 12 -14.86 -6.53 18.96
N LYS A 13 -14.80 -6.99 20.21
CA LYS A 13 -14.86 -6.11 21.37
C LYS A 13 -13.68 -5.14 21.38
N ALA A 14 -12.45 -5.63 21.21
CA ALA A 14 -11.24 -4.82 21.16
C ALA A 14 -11.27 -3.78 20.03
N ALA A 15 -11.74 -4.17 18.84
CA ALA A 15 -11.89 -3.25 17.72
C ALA A 15 -12.87 -2.11 18.03
N LYS A 16 -14.02 -2.40 18.67
CA LYS A 16 -14.98 -1.38 19.09
C LYS A 16 -14.38 -0.41 20.11
N GLU A 17 -13.71 -0.93 21.13
CA GLU A 17 -13.04 -0.11 22.15
C GLU A 17 -11.98 0.82 21.53
N PHE A 18 -11.25 0.34 20.52
CA PHE A 18 -10.30 1.17 19.78
C PHE A 18 -10.98 2.30 18.99
N GLU A 19 -12.08 2.00 18.28
CA GLU A 19 -12.85 3.01 17.53
C GLU A 19 -13.42 4.08 18.47
N ASP A 20 -13.99 3.69 19.61
CA ASP A 20 -14.56 4.59 20.61
C ASP A 20 -13.48 5.54 21.19
N GLY A 21 -12.22 5.10 21.22
CA GLY A 21 -11.08 5.86 21.72
C GLY A 21 -10.45 6.85 20.71
N LEU A 22 -10.75 6.78 19.42
CA LEU A 22 -10.07 7.60 18.39
C LEU A 22 -10.17 9.12 18.66
N ALA A 23 -11.30 9.55 19.23
CA ALA A 23 -11.59 10.95 19.48
C ALA A 23 -10.94 11.50 20.77
N SER A 24 -10.50 10.66 21.70
CA SER A 24 -10.01 11.11 23.02
C SER A 24 -8.57 10.65 23.33
N ASN A 25 -8.14 9.52 22.77
CA ASN A 25 -6.83 8.97 23.05
C ASN A 25 -5.70 9.83 22.47
N PRO A 26 -4.49 9.78 23.07
CA PRO A 26 -3.30 10.44 22.54
C PRO A 26 -2.99 10.00 21.11
N VAL A 27 -2.71 10.97 20.23
CA VAL A 27 -2.36 10.68 18.82
C VAL A 27 -1.03 9.94 18.71
N VAL A 28 -0.06 10.39 19.51
CA VAL A 28 1.24 9.75 19.66
C VAL A 28 1.21 8.93 20.96
N PRO A 29 1.69 7.68 20.97
CA PRO A 29 1.74 6.86 22.17
C PRO A 29 2.52 7.50 23.32
N THR A 30 2.17 7.15 24.56
CA THR A 30 2.93 7.56 25.75
C THR A 30 4.27 6.82 25.83
N SER A 31 5.23 7.38 26.58
CA SER A 31 6.51 6.70 26.83
C SER A 31 6.32 5.33 27.47
N GLU A 32 5.38 5.20 28.41
CA GLU A 32 5.04 3.91 29.04
C GLU A 32 4.52 2.89 28.02
N ALA A 33 3.61 3.29 27.11
CA ALA A 33 3.11 2.41 26.06
C ALA A 33 4.23 1.95 25.12
N LEU A 34 5.15 2.85 24.77
CA LEU A 34 6.33 2.53 23.96
C LEU A 34 7.34 1.65 24.70
N ASP A 35 7.47 1.76 26.01
CA ASP A 35 8.31 0.85 26.79
C ASP A 35 7.68 -0.56 26.87
N ASN A 36 6.35 -0.63 26.99
CA ASN A 36 5.62 -1.89 27.09
C ASN A 36 5.68 -2.75 25.82
N ILE A 37 5.89 -2.18 24.63
CA ILE A 37 5.99 -3.00 23.39
C ILE A 37 7.19 -3.95 23.42
N LYS A 38 8.21 -3.70 24.25
CA LYS A 38 9.34 -4.62 24.48
C LYS A 38 8.89 -5.97 25.02
N LEU A 39 7.69 -6.06 25.60
CA LEU A 39 7.09 -7.33 26.02
C LEU A 39 6.80 -8.28 24.86
N PHE A 40 6.74 -7.78 23.62
CA PHE A 40 6.65 -8.63 22.41
C PHE A 40 7.97 -9.36 22.12
N ASP A 41 9.10 -8.92 22.67
CA ASP A 41 10.43 -9.51 22.45
C ASP A 41 10.60 -10.80 23.28
N GLN A 42 9.84 -11.83 22.91
CA GLN A 42 9.91 -13.16 23.51
C GLN A 42 10.72 -14.12 22.63
N PRO A 43 11.42 -15.11 23.23
CA PRO A 43 11.99 -16.22 22.47
C PRO A 43 10.91 -16.95 21.65
N MET A 44 11.30 -17.53 20.52
CA MET A 44 10.41 -18.36 19.71
C MET A 44 9.76 -19.46 20.57
N PRO A 45 8.41 -19.51 20.69
CA PRO A 45 7.75 -20.52 21.50
C PRO A 45 8.02 -21.93 20.98
N ILE A 46 8.46 -22.83 21.86
CA ILE A 46 8.70 -24.25 21.53
C ILE A 46 7.40 -25.06 21.66
N ALA A 47 6.47 -24.58 22.49
CA ALA A 47 5.16 -25.18 22.69
C ALA A 47 4.05 -24.33 22.06
N LYS A 48 2.87 -24.94 21.85
CA LYS A 48 1.69 -24.24 21.34
C LYS A 48 1.21 -23.17 22.33
N THR A 49 0.88 -22.00 21.82
CA THR A 49 0.21 -20.92 22.56
C THR A 49 -1.29 -20.93 22.26
N LYS A 50 -2.13 -20.56 23.22
CA LYS A 50 -3.57 -20.38 22.95
C LYS A 50 -3.75 -19.12 22.10
N ALA A 51 -4.49 -19.22 21.00
CA ALA A 51 -4.70 -18.11 20.07
C ALA A 51 -5.27 -16.85 20.76
N ILE A 52 -6.21 -17.03 21.69
CA ILE A 52 -6.80 -15.93 22.45
C ILE A 52 -5.78 -15.15 23.29
N ASP A 53 -4.77 -15.82 23.84
CA ASP A 53 -3.73 -15.15 24.64
C ASP A 53 -2.84 -14.27 23.74
N VAL A 54 -2.61 -14.70 22.50
CA VAL A 54 -1.90 -13.90 21.48
C VAL A 54 -2.69 -12.65 21.11
N ILE A 55 -3.99 -12.78 20.83
CA ILE A 55 -4.84 -11.63 20.48
C ILE A 55 -4.99 -10.66 21.65
N LYS A 56 -5.12 -11.18 22.88
CA LYS A 56 -5.10 -10.34 24.09
C LYS A 56 -3.82 -9.55 24.21
N MET A 57 -2.67 -10.20 24.04
CA MET A 57 -1.38 -9.54 24.08
C MET A 57 -1.26 -8.44 23.02
N LEU A 58 -1.69 -8.72 21.79
CA LEU A 58 -1.72 -7.72 20.71
C LEU A 58 -2.60 -6.51 21.07
N ASN A 59 -3.78 -6.73 21.65
CA ASN A 59 -4.65 -5.63 22.04
C ASN A 59 -4.14 -4.86 23.26
N GLU A 60 -3.85 -5.57 24.36
CA GLU A 60 -3.51 -4.99 25.66
C GLU A 60 -2.17 -4.23 25.62
N ILE A 61 -1.22 -4.66 24.79
CA ILE A 61 0.10 -4.02 24.64
C ILE A 61 0.17 -3.18 23.36
N GLY A 62 -0.35 -3.68 22.24
CA GLY A 62 -0.20 -3.05 20.94
C GLY A 62 -1.16 -1.87 20.70
N SER A 63 -2.42 -1.98 21.13
CA SER A 63 -3.40 -0.90 20.93
C SER A 63 -2.97 0.42 21.60
N PRO A 64 -2.50 0.45 22.86
CA PRO A 64 -1.99 1.67 23.49
C PRO A 64 -0.74 2.26 22.81
N ALA A 65 0.06 1.42 22.16
CA ALA A 65 1.29 1.81 21.46
C ALA A 65 1.07 2.18 19.98
N THR A 66 -0.18 2.20 19.51
CA THR A 66 -0.50 2.55 18.13
C THR A 66 -0.51 4.07 17.95
N THR A 67 0.20 4.57 16.93
CA THR A 67 0.01 5.97 16.49
C THR A 67 -1.35 6.10 15.84
N LEU A 68 -2.21 6.97 16.36
CA LEU A 68 -3.59 7.12 15.88
C LEU A 68 -3.66 7.96 14.62
N THR A 69 -3.12 7.43 13.52
CA THR A 69 -3.13 8.09 12.20
C THR A 69 -4.53 8.29 11.63
N ARG A 70 -5.53 7.56 12.15
CA ARG A 70 -6.96 7.74 11.85
C ARG A 70 -7.64 8.83 12.68
N SER A 71 -6.96 9.42 13.66
CA SER A 71 -7.50 10.51 14.46
C SER A 71 -7.56 11.80 13.63
N GLY A 72 -8.63 12.58 13.77
CA GLY A 72 -8.71 13.93 13.18
C GLY A 72 -7.70 14.94 13.73
N ARG A 73 -6.85 14.53 14.69
CA ARG A 73 -5.76 15.30 15.29
C ARG A 73 -4.36 14.90 14.77
N PHE A 74 -4.27 13.93 13.85
CA PHE A 74 -3.00 13.54 13.25
C PHE A 74 -2.76 14.31 11.95
N PHE A 75 -1.69 15.11 11.91
CA PHE A 75 -1.36 15.98 10.76
C PHE A 75 0.02 15.65 10.15
N GLY A 76 0.57 14.47 10.46
CA GLY A 76 1.87 14.04 9.96
C GLY A 76 1.77 13.28 8.63
N PHE A 77 2.72 13.52 7.73
CA PHE A 77 2.89 12.76 6.48
C PHE A 77 1.65 12.78 5.55
N VAL A 78 1.71 11.97 4.49
CA VAL A 78 0.56 11.70 3.60
C VAL A 78 -0.05 10.36 4.02
N VAL A 79 -0.78 10.37 5.13
CA VAL A 79 -1.43 9.17 5.67
C VAL A 79 -2.94 9.39 5.68
N GLY A 80 -3.64 8.60 4.87
CA GLY A 80 -5.10 8.58 4.86
C GLY A 80 -5.67 7.78 6.03
N GLY A 81 -6.88 8.15 6.46
CA GLY A 81 -7.64 7.36 7.43
C GLY A 81 -8.41 6.22 6.77
N THR A 82 -8.65 5.14 7.52
CA THR A 82 -9.54 4.04 7.10
C THR A 82 -10.98 4.33 7.53
N LEU A 83 -11.94 4.14 6.62
CA LEU A 83 -13.37 4.21 6.93
C LEU A 83 -13.84 2.93 7.65
N PRO A 84 -14.85 2.99 8.53
CA PRO A 84 -15.38 1.80 9.20
C PRO A 84 -15.80 0.68 8.24
N VAL A 85 -16.40 1.03 7.10
CA VAL A 85 -16.76 0.06 6.07
C VAL A 85 -15.53 -0.64 5.47
N SER A 86 -14.41 0.07 5.30
CA SER A 86 -13.17 -0.52 4.80
C SER A 86 -12.55 -1.50 5.81
N VAL A 87 -12.63 -1.19 7.11
CA VAL A 87 -12.23 -2.13 8.17
C VAL A 87 -13.10 -3.38 8.12
N ALA A 88 -14.42 -3.23 8.08
CA ALA A 88 -15.35 -4.37 8.00
C ALA A 88 -15.13 -5.20 6.73
N SER A 89 -14.89 -4.56 5.58
CA SER A 89 -14.54 -5.26 4.34
C SER A 89 -13.23 -6.04 4.47
N SER A 90 -12.21 -5.50 5.15
CA SER A 90 -10.94 -6.21 5.35
C SER A 90 -11.11 -7.53 6.12
N TRP A 91 -12.04 -7.57 7.08
CA TRP A 91 -12.37 -8.80 7.80
C TRP A 91 -12.96 -9.85 6.87
N LEU A 92 -13.86 -9.47 5.96
CA LEU A 92 -14.40 -10.37 4.94
C LEU A 92 -13.31 -10.82 3.97
N THR A 93 -12.45 -9.91 3.51
CA THR A 93 -11.32 -10.25 2.63
C THR A 93 -10.40 -11.29 3.27
N SER A 94 -10.00 -11.10 4.53
CA SER A 94 -9.20 -12.08 5.27
C SER A 94 -9.94 -13.39 5.53
N THR A 95 -11.26 -13.34 5.74
CA THR A 95 -12.08 -14.55 5.95
C THR A 95 -12.20 -15.38 4.67
N TRP A 96 -12.31 -14.73 3.50
CA TRP A 96 -12.41 -15.43 2.22
C TRP A 96 -11.08 -16.02 1.76
N ASP A 97 -9.94 -15.45 2.17
CA ASP A 97 -8.58 -15.95 1.89
C ASP A 97 -8.37 -16.35 0.41
N GLN A 98 -8.68 -15.42 -0.51
CA GLN A 98 -8.64 -15.67 -1.96
C GLN A 98 -7.31 -15.23 -2.56
N ASN A 99 -6.82 -16.00 -3.54
CA ASN A 99 -5.63 -15.66 -4.31
C ASN A 99 -6.03 -14.93 -5.61
N SER A 100 -5.62 -13.67 -5.74
CA SER A 100 -5.98 -12.80 -6.89
C SER A 100 -5.14 -13.00 -8.15
N SER A 101 -4.30 -14.04 -8.25
CA SER A 101 -3.42 -14.24 -9.42
C SER A 101 -4.16 -14.74 -10.67
N LEU A 102 -5.25 -15.50 -10.50
CA LEU A 102 -6.04 -16.09 -11.58
C LEU A 102 -7.52 -16.04 -11.20
N THR A 103 -8.40 -15.74 -12.17
CA THR A 103 -9.85 -15.66 -11.94
C THR A 103 -10.45 -16.93 -11.31
N VAL A 104 -9.92 -18.12 -11.62
CA VAL A 104 -10.41 -19.39 -11.04
C VAL A 104 -10.10 -19.52 -9.55
N LEU A 105 -9.07 -18.82 -9.07
CA LEU A 105 -8.67 -18.79 -7.65
C LEU A 105 -9.37 -17.65 -6.88
N GLY A 106 -10.18 -16.85 -7.58
CA GLY A 106 -10.88 -15.72 -7.02
C GLY A 106 -11.81 -15.10 -8.08
N TYR A 107 -13.07 -15.50 -8.05
CA TYR A 107 -14.08 -14.94 -8.94
C TYR A 107 -14.62 -13.61 -8.42
N VAL A 108 -14.82 -13.50 -7.10
CA VAL A 108 -15.40 -12.31 -6.45
C VAL A 108 -14.43 -11.13 -6.51
N ASN A 109 -13.18 -11.32 -6.09
CA ASN A 109 -12.13 -10.30 -6.19
C ASN A 109 -11.92 -9.84 -7.64
N ALA A 110 -11.79 -10.76 -8.61
CA ALA A 110 -11.65 -10.39 -10.03
C ALA A 110 -12.85 -9.57 -10.52
N LYS A 111 -14.07 -9.94 -10.13
CA LYS A 111 -15.27 -9.18 -10.52
C LYS A 111 -15.31 -7.80 -9.87
N LEU A 112 -15.00 -7.70 -8.57
CA LEU A 112 -14.97 -6.43 -7.85
C LEU A 112 -13.87 -5.51 -8.38
N GLU A 113 -12.72 -6.06 -8.76
CA GLU A 113 -11.62 -5.31 -9.38
C GLU A 113 -12.05 -4.68 -10.72
N GLN A 114 -12.75 -5.43 -11.58
CA GLN A 114 -13.31 -4.90 -12.83
C GLN A 114 -14.30 -3.75 -12.59
N VAL A 115 -15.14 -3.87 -11.56
CA VAL A 115 -16.09 -2.80 -11.20
C VAL A 115 -15.35 -1.56 -10.71
N ALA A 116 -14.37 -1.73 -9.82
CA ALA A 116 -13.55 -0.64 -9.31
C ALA A 116 -12.74 0.05 -10.40
N GLN A 117 -12.14 -0.72 -11.32
CA GLN A 117 -11.46 -0.19 -12.51
C GLN A 117 -12.40 0.71 -13.32
N LYS A 118 -13.62 0.24 -13.61
CA LYS A 118 -14.61 1.02 -14.36
C LYS A 118 -14.92 2.34 -13.65
N TRP A 119 -15.17 2.29 -12.35
CA TRP A 119 -15.45 3.49 -11.56
C TRP A 119 -14.27 4.46 -11.53
N ILE A 120 -13.03 3.99 -11.45
CA ILE A 120 -11.83 4.84 -11.50
C ILE A 120 -11.72 5.54 -12.87
N VAL A 121 -11.92 4.80 -13.96
CA VAL A 121 -11.89 5.36 -15.33
C VAL A 121 -12.98 6.43 -15.50
N GLU A 122 -14.19 6.18 -15.01
CA GLU A 122 -15.30 7.14 -15.06
C GLU A 122 -15.05 8.36 -14.18
N MET A 123 -14.61 8.16 -12.93
CA MET A 123 -14.38 9.22 -11.94
C MET A 123 -13.26 10.18 -12.35
N LEU A 124 -12.23 9.65 -13.01
CA LEU A 124 -11.09 10.43 -13.50
C LEU A 124 -11.29 10.91 -14.95
N GLU A 125 -12.46 10.67 -15.54
CA GLU A 125 -12.80 11.04 -16.93
C GLU A 125 -11.75 10.57 -17.96
N LEU A 126 -11.20 9.38 -17.74
CA LEU A 126 -10.15 8.82 -18.60
C LEU A 126 -10.74 8.24 -19.90
N PRO A 127 -9.96 8.21 -21.01
CA PRO A 127 -10.44 7.68 -22.27
C PRO A 127 -10.97 6.24 -22.17
N THR A 128 -12.05 5.95 -22.89
CA THR A 128 -12.59 4.60 -23.02
C THR A 128 -11.51 3.64 -23.51
N GLY A 129 -11.39 2.48 -22.85
CA GLY A 129 -10.34 1.50 -23.11
C GLY A 129 -9.11 1.65 -22.21
N THR A 130 -9.07 2.65 -21.31
CA THR A 130 -8.05 2.74 -20.27
C THR A 130 -8.11 1.53 -19.33
N ALA A 131 -6.96 0.91 -19.11
CA ALA A 131 -6.79 -0.15 -18.12
C ALA A 131 -6.38 0.41 -16.76
N VAL A 132 -6.84 -0.21 -15.67
CA VAL A 132 -6.39 0.08 -14.31
C VAL A 132 -5.85 -1.20 -13.70
N GLY A 133 -4.72 -1.12 -13.01
CA GLY A 133 -4.16 -2.22 -12.23
C GLY A 133 -3.94 -1.79 -10.79
N PHE A 134 -4.27 -2.67 -9.84
CA PHE A 134 -4.04 -2.45 -8.42
C PHE A 134 -2.70 -3.05 -8.01
N VAL A 135 -1.91 -2.28 -7.28
CA VAL A 135 -0.55 -2.66 -6.85
C VAL A 135 -0.37 -2.34 -5.37
N THR A 136 0.70 -2.85 -4.78
CA THR A 136 0.94 -2.79 -3.33
C THR A 136 1.23 -1.39 -2.77
N GLY A 137 1.43 -0.39 -3.62
CA GLY A 137 1.63 1.00 -3.21
C GLY A 137 2.17 1.90 -4.31
N ALA A 138 2.31 3.20 -4.01
CA ALA A 138 2.69 4.23 -4.98
C ALA A 138 4.01 3.95 -5.72
N THR A 139 5.02 3.40 -5.03
CA THR A 139 6.29 3.00 -5.66
C THR A 139 6.09 1.95 -6.75
N MET A 140 5.27 0.92 -6.48
CA MET A 140 4.98 -0.11 -7.48
C MET A 140 4.07 0.42 -8.59
N ALA A 141 3.21 1.39 -8.29
CA ALA A 141 2.40 2.07 -9.31
C ALA A 141 3.30 2.84 -10.28
N GLY A 142 4.24 3.63 -9.76
CA GLY A 142 5.26 4.32 -10.54
C GLY A 142 6.11 3.35 -11.36
N PHE A 143 6.64 2.30 -10.73
CA PHE A 143 7.43 1.26 -11.42
C PHE A 143 6.67 0.61 -12.57
N THR A 144 5.42 0.22 -12.35
CA THR A 144 4.59 -0.46 -13.35
C THR A 144 4.25 0.47 -14.51
N SER A 145 3.85 1.70 -14.21
CA SER A 145 3.57 2.73 -15.21
C SER A 145 4.80 3.10 -16.04
N LEU A 146 5.95 3.26 -15.41
CA LEU A 146 7.23 3.52 -16.10
C LEU A 146 7.65 2.32 -16.95
N CYS A 147 7.47 1.08 -16.48
CA CYS A 147 7.71 -0.12 -17.28
C CYS A 147 6.82 -0.18 -18.53
N ALA A 148 5.53 0.16 -18.40
CA ALA A 148 4.61 0.22 -19.53
C ALA A 148 5.01 1.32 -20.53
N ALA A 149 5.32 2.53 -20.04
CA ALA A 149 5.78 3.65 -20.86
C ALA A 149 7.09 3.32 -21.61
N ARG A 150 8.09 2.77 -20.91
CA ARG A 150 9.35 2.31 -21.50
C ARG A 150 9.11 1.27 -22.61
N THR A 151 8.26 0.28 -22.34
CA THR A 151 7.94 -0.77 -23.32
C THR A 151 7.29 -0.16 -24.57
N ARG A 152 6.37 0.80 -24.39
CA ARG A 152 5.73 1.51 -25.51
C ARG A 152 6.74 2.32 -26.34
N ILE A 153 7.67 3.01 -25.69
CA ILE A 153 8.72 3.79 -26.36
C ILE A 153 9.66 2.87 -27.15
N TYR A 154 10.11 1.75 -26.56
CA TYR A 154 10.96 0.80 -27.28
C TYR A 154 10.26 0.17 -28.48
N ASN A 155 8.96 -0.17 -28.35
CA ASN A 155 8.18 -0.64 -29.48
C ASN A 155 8.10 0.40 -30.62
N ASN A 156 7.98 1.70 -30.30
CA ASN A 156 8.02 2.78 -31.30
C ASN A 156 9.37 2.88 -32.01
N LEU A 157 10.45 2.52 -31.33
CA LEU A 157 11.82 2.47 -31.88
C LEU A 157 12.13 1.15 -32.59
N GLY A 158 11.15 0.25 -32.71
CA GLY A 158 11.35 -1.08 -33.31
C GLY A 158 12.25 -2.01 -32.46
N TYR A 159 12.41 -1.73 -31.18
CA TYR A 159 13.25 -2.51 -30.27
C TYR A 159 12.40 -3.40 -29.36
N ASP A 160 12.61 -4.72 -29.43
CA ASP A 160 12.00 -5.65 -28.49
C ASP A 160 12.86 -5.80 -27.23
N LEU A 161 12.44 -5.12 -26.17
CA LEU A 161 13.13 -5.16 -24.87
C LEU A 161 13.16 -6.56 -24.26
N LYS A 162 12.17 -7.42 -24.51
CA LYS A 162 12.08 -8.74 -23.88
C LYS A 162 13.16 -9.69 -24.39
N THR A 163 13.54 -9.55 -25.65
CA THR A 163 14.58 -10.38 -26.28
C THR A 163 15.93 -9.69 -26.30
N GLY A 164 15.97 -8.38 -26.57
CA GLY A 164 17.20 -7.60 -26.66
C GLY A 164 17.82 -7.20 -25.31
N GLY A 165 17.02 -7.19 -24.23
CA GLY A 165 17.44 -6.74 -22.90
C GLY A 165 17.74 -5.23 -22.84
N LEU A 166 18.10 -4.73 -21.66
CA LEU A 166 18.31 -3.28 -21.48
C LEU A 166 19.68 -2.80 -21.98
N ARG A 167 20.71 -3.65 -21.91
CA ARG A 167 22.12 -3.25 -22.10
C ARG A 167 22.41 -2.60 -23.46
N ASN A 168 21.74 -3.09 -24.51
CA ASN A 168 21.91 -2.61 -25.89
C ASN A 168 20.66 -1.88 -26.40
N ALA A 169 19.76 -1.51 -25.50
CA ALA A 169 18.55 -0.82 -25.88
C ALA A 169 18.87 0.62 -26.31
N PRO A 170 18.10 1.21 -27.25
CA PRO A 170 18.21 2.62 -27.57
C PRO A 170 18.10 3.49 -26.31
N LYS A 171 18.80 4.64 -26.31
CA LYS A 171 18.66 5.58 -25.19
C LYS A 171 17.24 6.16 -25.21
N ILE A 172 16.63 6.21 -24.02
CA ILE A 172 15.37 6.91 -23.78
C ILE A 172 15.64 8.02 -22.78
N ARG A 173 14.94 9.15 -22.95
CA ARG A 173 15.13 10.33 -22.10
C ARG A 173 14.13 10.28 -20.94
N PHE A 174 14.62 10.51 -19.73
CA PHE A 174 13.80 10.68 -18.53
C PHE A 174 13.87 12.13 -18.07
N ILE A 175 12.72 12.78 -17.98
CA ILE A 175 12.60 14.17 -17.51
C ILE A 175 11.81 14.14 -16.22
N LEU A 176 12.38 14.70 -15.15
CA LEU A 176 11.84 14.66 -13.80
C LEU A 176 11.86 16.06 -13.20
N SER A 177 10.85 16.40 -12.39
CA SER A 177 10.88 17.63 -11.59
C SER A 177 12.04 17.58 -10.58
N GLU A 178 12.66 18.73 -10.28
CA GLU A 178 13.58 18.87 -9.14
C GLU A 178 12.92 18.47 -7.80
N ASP A 179 11.60 18.65 -7.67
CA ASP A 179 10.80 18.26 -6.50
C ASP A 179 10.17 16.87 -6.60
N ILE A 180 10.62 16.02 -7.53
CA ILE A 180 10.05 14.68 -7.72
C ILE A 180 10.15 13.83 -6.45
N HIS A 181 9.07 13.10 -6.13
CA HIS A 181 9.10 12.19 -4.99
C HIS A 181 10.13 11.07 -5.21
N SER A 182 10.98 10.83 -4.20
CA SER A 182 12.15 9.94 -4.29
C SER A 182 11.81 8.49 -4.70
N THR A 183 10.57 8.05 -4.50
CA THR A 183 10.13 6.70 -4.93
C THR A 183 10.14 6.53 -6.44
N ASN A 184 9.94 7.59 -7.22
CA ASN A 184 10.02 7.51 -8.68
C ASN A 184 11.46 7.29 -9.15
N ILE A 185 12.43 7.94 -8.50
CA ILE A 185 13.86 7.70 -8.73
C ILE A 185 14.21 6.25 -8.38
N ARG A 186 13.72 5.74 -7.23
CA ARG A 186 13.92 4.33 -6.87
C ARG A 186 13.30 3.36 -7.88
N ALA A 187 12.12 3.68 -8.42
CA ALA A 187 11.49 2.87 -9.46
C ALA A 187 12.35 2.80 -10.73
N LEU A 188 12.95 3.91 -11.16
CA LEU A 188 13.92 3.92 -12.28
C LEU A 188 15.17 3.10 -11.98
N ASN A 189 15.71 3.19 -10.76
CA ASN A 189 16.83 2.36 -10.32
C ASN A 189 16.50 0.87 -10.39
N TYR A 190 15.30 0.44 -9.95
CA TYR A 190 14.84 -0.94 -10.09
C TYR A 190 14.70 -1.37 -11.54
N MET A 191 14.38 -0.44 -12.44
CA MET A 191 14.32 -0.69 -13.88
C MET A 191 15.69 -0.79 -14.53
N GLY A 192 16.77 -0.49 -13.81
CA GLY A 192 18.15 -0.56 -14.27
C GLY A 192 18.70 0.75 -14.83
N TYR A 193 18.04 1.88 -14.60
CA TYR A 193 18.52 3.21 -15.01
C TYR A 193 19.20 3.91 -13.85
N GLY A 194 20.36 4.51 -14.11
CA GLY A 194 21.08 5.31 -13.14
C GLY A 194 20.48 6.71 -12.97
N THR A 195 20.74 7.33 -11.82
CA THR A 195 20.34 8.72 -11.55
C THR A 195 20.98 9.72 -12.50
N ASP A 196 22.17 9.42 -13.01
CA ASP A 196 22.89 10.27 -13.97
C ASP A 196 22.27 10.23 -15.38
N GLU A 197 21.34 9.29 -15.63
CA GLU A 197 20.56 9.22 -16.87
C GLU A 197 19.28 10.07 -16.82
N CYS A 198 18.99 10.66 -15.67
CA CYS A 198 17.81 11.47 -15.41
C CYS A 198 18.11 12.95 -15.62
N GLU A 199 17.24 13.64 -16.36
CA GLU A 199 17.27 15.09 -16.50
C GLU A 199 16.29 15.73 -15.51
N TYR A 200 16.82 16.49 -14.55
CA TYR A 200 16.01 17.23 -13.59
C TYR A 200 15.73 18.63 -14.14
N VAL A 201 14.45 19.02 -14.13
CA VAL A 201 13.98 20.31 -14.62
C VAL A 201 13.47 21.18 -13.47
N PRO A 202 13.74 22.50 -13.53
CA PRO A 202 13.44 23.41 -12.42
C PRO A 202 11.94 23.56 -12.19
N VAL A 203 11.61 23.95 -10.96
CA VAL A 203 10.25 24.23 -10.51
C VAL A 203 10.05 25.70 -10.13
N ASP A 204 8.80 26.17 -10.22
CA ASP A 204 8.38 27.45 -9.68
C ASP A 204 8.19 27.41 -8.15
N GLU A 205 7.81 28.53 -7.55
CA GLU A 205 7.58 28.65 -6.10
C GLU A 205 6.43 27.76 -5.58
N ASP A 206 5.56 27.28 -6.47
CA ASP A 206 4.46 26.36 -6.18
C ASP A 206 4.85 24.87 -6.42
N GLY A 207 6.10 24.59 -6.81
CA GLY A 207 6.59 23.23 -7.09
C GLY A 207 6.17 22.69 -8.47
N ARG A 208 5.70 23.52 -9.40
CA ARG A 208 5.34 23.12 -10.76
C ARG A 208 6.55 23.18 -11.68
N ILE A 209 6.67 22.23 -12.62
CA ILE A 209 7.72 22.28 -13.65
C ILE A 209 7.58 23.57 -14.46
N ILE A 210 8.70 24.29 -14.65
CA ILE A 210 8.78 25.45 -15.54
C ILE A 210 8.82 24.94 -16.99
N VAL A 211 7.83 25.32 -17.80
CA VAL A 211 7.67 24.92 -19.21
C VAL A 211 8.10 26.03 -20.15
#